data_AF-A0A8H6YJJ6-F1
#
_entry.id   AF-A0A8H6YJJ6-F1
#
_cell.length_a   1.000
_cell.length_b   1.000
_cell.length_c   1.000
_cell.angle_alpha   90.00
_cell.angle_beta   90.00
_cell.angle_gamma   90.00
#
_symmetry.space_group_name_H-M   'P 1'
#
loop_
_entity.id
_entity.type
_entity.pdbx_description
1 polymer ?
#
loop_
_entity_poly.entity_id
_entity_poly.type
_entity_poly.pdbx_seq_one_letter_code
_entity_poly.pdbx_strand_id
1 'polypeptide(L)'
;MTPHSPSCSQSPTRLQLEMTDIELAAFEAHIVAICADHMQSYWRDKGYRACPIGGGLIRHRFFKDHTAPLAFSSVAALERYMNKGRKLLSKLATPADPIVITDDPLIFTQSDMHVSNFGVDECGNTVLMDFGLIGRLPLSFAKYTIQSSDDFISRVADLLHWPENSNIDSMARVSHCLWMTANPQPGLNNDGLPAPKRSKREGTGV
;
A
#
# COMPACT_ATOMS: atom_id res chain seq x y z
N MET A 1 27.79 22.89 -41.00
CA MET A 1 27.75 22.95 -39.53
C MET A 1 26.63 22.04 -39.06
N THR A 2 26.98 20.84 -38.64
CA THR A 2 26.08 19.82 -38.10
C THR A 2 26.32 19.73 -36.60
N PRO A 3 25.28 19.70 -35.74
CA PRO A 3 25.49 19.58 -34.31
C PRO A 3 25.86 18.13 -33.98
N HIS A 4 26.99 17.97 -33.29
CA HIS A 4 27.42 16.71 -32.70
C HIS A 4 26.47 16.30 -31.58
N SER A 5 25.91 15.09 -31.66
CA SER A 5 25.33 14.39 -30.51
C SER A 5 26.46 13.99 -29.55
N PRO A 6 26.34 14.19 -28.23
CA PRO A 6 27.34 13.68 -27.30
C PRO A 6 27.14 12.16 -27.14
N SER A 7 28.17 11.38 -27.49
CA SER A 7 28.21 9.95 -27.21
C SER A 7 28.43 9.73 -25.72
N CYS A 8 27.49 9.08 -25.04
CA CYS A 8 27.68 8.60 -23.69
C CYS A 8 28.62 7.39 -23.75
N SER A 9 29.91 7.62 -23.52
CA SER A 9 30.86 6.56 -23.21
C SER A 9 31.57 6.92 -21.91
N GLN A 10 31.22 6.25 -20.82
CA GLN A 10 32.13 5.99 -19.71
C GLN A 10 31.63 4.85 -18.82
N SER A 11 32.59 4.02 -18.43
CA SER A 11 32.52 2.75 -17.70
C SER A 11 32.14 2.90 -16.21
N PRO A 12 31.69 1.80 -15.55
CA PRO A 12 30.86 1.86 -14.35
C PRO A 12 31.72 2.08 -13.11
N THR A 13 31.67 3.29 -12.57
CA THR A 13 32.20 3.56 -11.24
C THR A 13 31.03 3.78 -10.29
N ARG A 14 30.90 2.86 -9.34
CA ARG A 14 30.06 2.91 -8.15
C ARG A 14 30.03 4.33 -7.57
N LEU A 15 28.90 5.03 -7.70
CA LEU A 15 28.67 6.30 -7.02
C LEU A 15 27.36 6.18 -6.22
N GLN A 16 27.51 6.08 -4.90
CA GLN A 16 26.50 6.62 -3.99
C GLN A 16 26.53 8.13 -4.20
N LEU A 17 25.66 8.67 -5.06
CA LEU A 17 25.40 10.10 -5.07
C LEU A 17 24.39 10.39 -3.97
N GLU A 18 24.85 11.06 -2.92
CA GLU A 18 23.95 11.77 -2.02
C GLU A 18 23.20 12.82 -2.85
N MET A 19 21.88 12.68 -2.90
CA MET A 19 20.98 13.64 -3.52
C MET A 19 21.11 14.96 -2.76
N THR A 20 21.36 16.06 -3.46
CA THR A 20 21.47 17.37 -2.80
C THR A 20 20.09 17.82 -2.29
N ASP A 21 20.05 18.63 -1.24
CA ASP A 21 18.78 19.12 -0.65
C ASP A 21 17.86 19.83 -1.67
N ILE A 22 18.46 20.44 -2.71
CA ILE A 22 17.73 21.14 -3.78
C ILE A 22 17.06 20.14 -4.74
N GLU A 23 17.75 19.06 -5.08
CA GLU A 23 17.22 17.99 -5.93
C GLU A 23 16.09 17.23 -5.21
N LEU A 24 16.22 17.06 -3.89
CA LEU A 24 15.18 16.50 -3.05
C LEU A 24 13.91 17.39 -3.03
N ALA A 25 14.05 18.70 -2.83
CA ALA A 25 12.91 19.62 -2.82
C ALA A 25 12.18 19.70 -4.18
N ALA A 26 12.92 19.66 -5.29
CA ALA A 26 12.34 19.64 -6.64
C ALA A 26 11.59 18.31 -6.92
N PHE A 27 12.16 17.19 -6.47
CA PHE A 27 11.55 15.87 -6.54
C PHE A 27 10.24 15.81 -5.74
N GLU A 28 10.24 16.31 -4.51
CA GLU A 28 9.04 16.43 -3.67
C GLU A 28 7.94 17.23 -4.35
N ALA A 29 8.28 18.41 -4.88
CA ALA A 29 7.31 19.27 -5.57
C ALA A 29 6.68 18.58 -6.78
N HIS A 30 7.46 17.79 -7.52
CA HIS A 30 6.96 17.08 -8.70
C HIS A 30 6.02 15.93 -8.34
N ILE A 31 6.37 15.12 -7.34
CA ILE A 31 5.49 14.05 -6.84
C ILE A 31 4.19 14.64 -6.28
N VAL A 32 4.28 15.72 -5.50
CA VAL A 32 3.10 16.40 -4.93
C VAL A 32 2.18 16.91 -6.05
N ALA A 33 2.73 17.51 -7.11
CA ALA A 33 1.94 17.99 -8.25
C ALA A 33 1.22 16.86 -8.99
N ILE A 34 1.92 15.77 -9.32
CA ILE A 34 1.31 14.59 -9.98
C ILE A 34 0.21 13.98 -9.11
N CYS A 35 0.46 13.85 -7.80
CA CYS A 35 -0.52 13.32 -6.87
C CYS A 35 -1.75 14.23 -6.76
N ALA A 36 -1.56 15.55 -6.73
CA ALA A 36 -2.63 16.54 -6.63
C ALA A 36 -3.51 16.58 -7.89
N ASP A 37 -2.91 16.57 -9.08
CA ASP A 37 -3.61 16.55 -10.37
C ASP A 37 -4.42 15.26 -10.54
N HIS A 38 -3.83 14.14 -10.13
CA HIS A 38 -4.54 12.87 -10.10
C HIS A 38 -5.71 12.90 -9.10
N MET A 39 -5.50 13.38 -7.87
CA MET A 39 -6.58 13.52 -6.90
C MET A 39 -7.72 14.39 -7.41
N GLN A 40 -7.44 15.56 -8.00
CA GLN A 40 -8.47 16.46 -8.53
C GLN A 40 -9.29 15.84 -9.65
N SER A 41 -8.65 15.06 -10.51
CA SER A 41 -9.31 14.46 -11.68
C SER A 41 -10.28 13.33 -11.30
N TYR A 42 -10.12 12.74 -10.12
CA TYR A 42 -10.63 11.38 -9.88
C TYR A 42 -11.33 11.15 -8.53
N TRP A 43 -11.25 12.09 -7.57
CA TRP A 43 -11.77 11.90 -6.20
C TRP A 43 -13.30 11.70 -6.06
N ARG A 44 -14.10 11.93 -7.11
CA ARG A 44 -15.59 11.79 -7.07
C ARG A 44 -16.17 10.62 -7.86
N ASP A 45 -15.34 9.80 -8.50
CA ASP A 45 -15.87 8.70 -9.30
C ASP A 45 -16.36 7.56 -8.39
N LYS A 46 -17.65 7.24 -8.53
CA LYS A 46 -18.38 6.29 -7.67
C LYS A 46 -18.04 4.82 -7.96
N GLY A 47 -17.23 4.54 -8.98
CA GLY A 47 -16.62 3.22 -9.24
C GLY A 47 -15.35 2.91 -8.44
N TYR A 48 -14.91 3.83 -7.57
CA TYR A 48 -13.62 3.78 -6.89
C TYR A 48 -13.50 2.65 -5.86
N ARG A 49 -12.64 1.66 -6.15
CA ARG A 49 -12.32 0.53 -5.27
C ARG A 49 -10.84 0.54 -4.89
N ALA A 50 -10.53 0.06 -3.68
CA ALA A 50 -9.17 -0.27 -3.31
C ALA A 50 -8.70 -1.46 -4.18
N CYS A 51 -7.66 -1.27 -4.98
CA CYS A 51 -7.17 -2.28 -5.91
C CYS A 51 -5.73 -2.03 -6.35
N PRO A 52 -4.98 -3.06 -6.76
CA PRO A 52 -3.72 -2.88 -7.47
C PRO A 52 -3.92 -2.16 -8.80
N ILE A 53 -2.89 -1.45 -9.26
CA ILE A 53 -2.81 -1.02 -10.65
C ILE A 53 -2.66 -2.28 -11.52
N GLY A 54 -3.55 -2.46 -12.51
CA GLY A 54 -3.59 -3.67 -13.36
C GLY A 54 -4.49 -4.80 -12.86
N GLY A 55 -5.17 -4.61 -11.72
CA GLY A 55 -6.13 -5.59 -11.17
C GLY A 55 -5.49 -6.67 -10.28
N GLY A 56 -6.30 -7.63 -9.84
CA GLY A 56 -5.88 -8.67 -8.91
C GLY A 56 -6.12 -8.33 -7.43
N LEU A 57 -5.41 -9.03 -6.54
CA LEU A 57 -5.52 -8.87 -5.09
C LEU A 57 -4.61 -7.75 -4.60
N ILE A 58 -5.10 -6.95 -3.65
CA ILE A 58 -4.29 -5.90 -3.02
C ILE A 58 -2.99 -6.51 -2.49
N ARG A 59 -1.85 -5.90 -2.83
CA ARG A 59 -0.54 -6.29 -2.31
C ARG A 59 -0.11 -5.25 -1.28
N HIS A 60 0.09 -5.67 -0.03
CA HIS A 60 0.45 -4.77 1.06
C HIS A 60 0.90 -5.54 2.30
N ARG A 61 1.90 -5.01 3.04
CA ARG A 61 2.49 -5.64 4.24
C ARG A 61 1.52 -5.86 5.41
N PHE A 62 0.38 -5.18 5.39
CA PHE A 62 -0.72 -5.44 6.33
C PHE A 62 -1.26 -6.88 6.24
N PHE A 63 -1.25 -7.47 5.04
CA PHE A 63 -1.75 -8.82 4.84
C PHE A 63 -0.65 -9.85 5.01
N LYS A 64 -1.03 -11.04 5.48
CA LYS A 64 -0.16 -12.20 5.49
C LYS A 64 0.36 -12.47 4.07
N ASP A 65 1.65 -12.80 3.95
CA ASP A 65 2.33 -13.02 2.67
C ASP A 65 2.19 -11.83 1.69
N HIS A 66 2.02 -10.62 2.24
CA HIS A 66 1.88 -9.36 1.52
C HIS A 66 0.72 -9.30 0.52
N THR A 67 -0.26 -10.19 0.63
CA THR A 67 -1.35 -10.30 -0.36
C THR A 67 -2.70 -10.43 0.34
N ALA A 68 -3.66 -9.58 -0.04
CA ALA A 68 -5.00 -9.63 0.48
C ALA A 68 -5.64 -10.99 0.19
N PRO A 69 -6.33 -11.60 1.17
CA PRO A 69 -6.88 -12.93 0.97
C PRO A 69 -8.16 -12.93 0.13
N LEU A 70 -8.73 -11.76 -0.15
CA LEU A 70 -10.00 -11.58 -0.87
C LEU A 70 -9.88 -10.41 -1.84
N ALA A 71 -10.61 -10.51 -2.95
CA ALA A 71 -10.81 -9.39 -3.87
C ALA A 71 -11.94 -8.51 -3.33
N PHE A 72 -11.62 -7.65 -2.36
CA PHE A 72 -12.62 -6.84 -1.68
C PHE A 72 -13.44 -6.00 -2.66
N SER A 73 -14.77 -6.05 -2.54
CA SER A 73 -15.68 -5.35 -3.45
C SER A 73 -15.73 -3.83 -3.23
N SER A 74 -15.28 -3.35 -2.07
CA SER A 74 -15.30 -1.94 -1.65
C SER A 74 -14.34 -1.69 -0.49
N VAL A 75 -14.04 -0.41 -0.22
CA VAL A 75 -13.31 0.00 1.00
C VAL A 75 -14.06 -0.44 2.26
N ALA A 76 -15.39 -0.33 2.26
CA ALA A 76 -16.21 -0.82 3.38
C ALA A 76 -16.09 -2.34 3.60
N ALA A 77 -15.92 -3.13 2.53
CA ALA A 77 -15.67 -4.57 2.66
C ALA A 77 -14.29 -4.86 3.29
N LEU A 78 -13.27 -4.09 2.89
CA LEU A 78 -11.94 -4.15 3.49
C LEU A 78 -11.97 -3.75 4.97
N GLU A 79 -12.68 -2.68 5.33
CA GLU A 79 -12.84 -2.24 6.72
C GLU A 79 -13.52 -3.31 7.59
N ARG A 80 -14.59 -3.93 7.07
CA ARG A 80 -15.27 -5.05 7.74
C ARG A 80 -14.32 -6.21 7.99
N TYR A 81 -13.47 -6.55 7.02
CA TYR A 81 -12.46 -7.58 7.18
C TYR A 81 -11.44 -7.23 8.27
N MET A 82 -10.92 -6.00 8.29
CA MET A 82 -9.97 -5.54 9.32
C MET A 82 -10.59 -5.59 10.72
N ASN A 83 -11.84 -5.11 10.85
CA ASN A 83 -12.58 -5.17 12.11
C ASN A 83 -12.99 -6.59 12.53
N LYS A 84 -13.09 -7.54 11.59
CA LYS A 84 -13.22 -8.96 11.92
C LYS A 84 -11.93 -9.49 12.53
N GLY A 85 -10.77 -9.15 11.97
CA GLY A 85 -9.46 -9.44 12.55
C GLY A 85 -9.32 -8.88 13.97
N ARG A 86 -9.74 -7.62 14.17
CA ARG A 86 -9.81 -6.98 15.50
C ARG A 86 -10.64 -7.77 16.52
N LYS A 87 -11.82 -8.27 16.12
CA LYS A 87 -12.68 -9.11 16.98
C LYS A 87 -12.07 -10.48 17.29
N LEU A 88 -11.18 -10.98 16.44
CA LEU A 88 -10.42 -12.20 16.74
C LEU A 88 -9.31 -11.90 17.75
N LEU A 89 -8.59 -10.79 17.56
CA LEU A 89 -7.56 -10.31 18.49
C LEU A 89 -8.11 -10.08 19.90
N SER A 90 -9.28 -9.47 20.04
CA SER A 90 -9.87 -9.18 21.36
C SER A 90 -10.20 -10.43 22.18
N LYS A 91 -10.19 -11.63 21.58
CA LYS A 91 -10.33 -12.90 22.29
C LYS A 91 -8.98 -13.44 22.81
N LEU A 92 -7.88 -12.92 22.29
CA LEU A 92 -6.52 -13.42 22.49
C LEU A 92 -5.61 -12.43 23.23
N ALA A 93 -5.93 -11.13 23.19
CA ALA A 93 -5.12 -10.06 23.74
C ALA A 93 -5.98 -8.83 24.11
N THR A 94 -5.32 -7.77 24.59
CA THR A 94 -5.94 -6.47 24.88
C THR A 94 -6.81 -6.01 23.70
N PRO A 95 -7.97 -5.38 23.93
CA PRO A 95 -8.74 -4.80 22.85
C PRO A 95 -7.94 -3.76 22.06
N ALA A 96 -8.17 -3.67 20.75
CA ALA A 96 -7.72 -2.58 19.89
C ALA A 96 -8.94 -1.75 19.46
N ASP A 97 -8.71 -0.49 19.16
CA ASP A 97 -9.76 0.44 18.73
C ASP A 97 -10.32 0.04 17.36
N PRO A 98 -11.61 0.34 17.08
CA PRO A 98 -12.18 0.14 15.77
C PRO A 98 -11.35 0.83 14.68
N ILE A 99 -11.15 0.12 13.57
CA ILE A 99 -10.45 0.67 12.41
C ILE A 99 -11.50 1.32 11.50
N VAL A 100 -11.33 2.59 11.16
CA VAL A 100 -12.25 3.35 10.29
C VAL A 100 -11.46 3.89 9.10
N ILE A 101 -11.67 3.32 7.91
CA ILE A 101 -10.94 3.66 6.68
C ILE A 101 -11.88 4.03 5.53
N THR A 102 -13.20 3.92 5.73
CA THR A 102 -14.18 4.24 4.69
C THR A 102 -14.18 5.72 4.34
N ASP A 103 -13.80 6.58 5.28
CA ASP A 103 -13.70 8.03 5.10
C ASP A 103 -12.29 8.49 4.70
N ASP A 104 -11.33 7.56 4.60
CA ASP A 104 -9.98 7.89 4.14
C ASP A 104 -10.01 8.23 2.64
N PRO A 105 -9.24 9.25 2.21
CA PRO A 105 -8.98 9.43 0.79
C PRO A 105 -8.22 8.22 0.24
N LEU A 106 -8.59 7.78 -0.96
CA LEU A 106 -7.85 6.79 -1.71
C LEU A 106 -6.67 7.46 -2.41
N ILE A 107 -5.46 6.97 -2.15
CA ILE A 107 -4.23 7.47 -2.76
C ILE A 107 -3.45 6.33 -3.42
N PHE A 108 -2.57 6.66 -4.37
CA PHE A 108 -1.58 5.68 -4.82
C PHE A 108 -0.57 5.44 -3.72
N THR A 109 -0.34 4.16 -3.45
CA THR A 109 0.59 3.69 -2.43
C THR A 109 1.53 2.71 -3.10
N GLN A 110 2.83 3.01 -3.06
CA GLN A 110 3.84 1.98 -3.25
C GLN A 110 3.96 1.22 -1.94
N SER A 111 3.48 -0.03 -1.92
CA SER A 111 3.37 -0.82 -0.69
C SER A 111 4.69 -1.41 -0.22
N ASP A 112 5.73 -1.35 -1.06
CA ASP A 112 7.11 -1.70 -0.72
C ASP A 112 8.03 -0.50 -0.92
N MET A 113 8.23 0.24 0.17
CA MET A 113 9.07 1.43 0.23
C MET A 113 10.55 1.12 0.46
N HIS A 114 11.01 -0.10 0.14
CA HIS A 114 12.43 -0.43 0.22
C HIS A 114 13.25 0.44 -0.74
N VAL A 115 14.41 0.94 -0.29
CA VAL A 115 15.24 1.89 -1.05
C VAL A 115 15.64 1.38 -2.44
N SER A 116 15.79 0.07 -2.63
CA SER A 116 16.11 -0.53 -3.94
C SER A 116 15.02 -0.36 -5.00
N ASN A 117 13.80 0.00 -4.60
CA ASN A 117 12.70 0.28 -5.52
C ASN A 117 12.74 1.73 -6.04
N PHE A 118 13.71 2.52 -5.59
CA PHE A 118 13.93 3.90 -6.02
C PHE A 118 15.33 4.03 -6.61
N GLY A 119 15.46 4.83 -7.66
CA GLY A 119 16.73 5.10 -8.29
C GLY A 119 16.73 6.42 -9.04
N VAL A 120 17.85 6.69 -9.70
CA VAL A 120 18.03 7.85 -10.57
C VAL A 120 18.61 7.31 -11.88
N ASP A 121 18.05 7.73 -13.01
CA ASP A 121 18.56 7.34 -14.33
C ASP A 121 19.81 8.15 -14.73
N GLU A 122 20.41 7.84 -15.89
CA GLU A 122 21.60 8.52 -16.39
C GLU A 122 21.40 10.03 -16.63
N CYS A 123 20.15 10.48 -16.71
CA CYS A 123 19.77 11.88 -16.94
C CYS A 123 19.45 12.62 -15.64
N GLY A 124 19.54 11.97 -14.48
CA GLY A 124 19.19 12.58 -13.20
C GLY A 124 17.69 12.52 -12.86
N ASN A 125 16.87 11.82 -13.66
CA ASN A 125 15.45 11.67 -13.34
C ASN A 125 15.23 10.55 -12.33
N THR A 126 14.30 10.74 -11.40
CA THR A 126 13.94 9.69 -10.47
C THR A 126 13.17 8.56 -11.15
N VAL A 127 13.55 7.34 -10.81
CA VAL A 127 12.93 6.10 -11.29
C VAL A 127 12.29 5.39 -10.12
N LEU A 128 10.99 5.11 -10.25
CA LEU A 128 10.27 4.17 -9.39
C LEU A 128 10.27 2.80 -10.06
N MET A 129 10.66 1.77 -9.32
CA MET A 129 10.68 0.38 -9.74
C MET A 129 9.60 -0.42 -9.02
N ASP A 130 9.38 -1.65 -9.48
CA ASP A 130 8.38 -2.58 -8.96
C ASP A 130 6.95 -2.01 -8.90
N PHE A 131 6.45 -1.60 -10.06
CA PHE A 131 5.07 -1.12 -10.24
C PHE A 131 4.00 -2.16 -9.82
N GLY A 132 4.37 -3.44 -9.68
CA GLY A 132 3.45 -4.51 -9.28
C GLY A 132 2.96 -4.40 -7.82
N LEU A 133 3.59 -3.55 -7.02
CA LEU A 133 3.23 -3.29 -5.63
C LEU A 133 2.54 -1.92 -5.43
N ILE A 134 2.35 -1.18 -6.53
CA ILE A 134 1.59 0.06 -6.52
C ILE A 134 0.10 -0.28 -6.57
N GLY A 135 -0.62 0.19 -5.55
CA GLY A 135 -2.06 0.06 -5.46
C GLY A 135 -2.71 1.36 -5.08
N ARG A 136 -3.99 1.50 -5.41
CA ARG A 136 -4.83 2.57 -4.86
C ARG A 136 -5.43 2.07 -3.56
N LEU A 137 -5.05 2.68 -2.45
CA LEU A 137 -5.43 2.25 -1.10
C LEU A 137 -5.85 3.44 -0.23
N PRO A 138 -6.64 3.21 0.84
CA PRO A 138 -6.93 4.23 1.85
C PRO A 138 -5.65 4.84 2.40
N LEU A 139 -5.64 6.15 2.70
CA LEU A 139 -4.49 6.85 3.29
C LEU A 139 -3.90 6.13 4.52
N SER A 140 -4.74 5.45 5.32
CA SER A 140 -4.25 4.63 6.44
C SER A 140 -3.29 3.51 6.02
N PHE A 141 -3.46 2.91 4.85
CA PHE A 141 -2.52 1.91 4.32
C PHE A 141 -1.19 2.53 3.94
N ALA A 142 -1.21 3.70 3.29
CA ALA A 142 0.02 4.41 2.96
C ALA A 142 0.79 4.82 4.22
N LYS A 143 0.08 5.38 5.22
CA LYS A 143 0.63 5.68 6.56
C LYS A 143 1.22 4.44 7.21
N TYR A 144 0.48 3.34 7.14
CA TYR A 144 0.95 2.07 7.66
C TYR A 144 2.18 1.54 6.92
N THR A 145 2.41 1.88 5.66
CA THR A 145 3.62 1.49 4.92
C THR A 145 4.84 2.27 5.40
N ILE A 146 4.68 3.56 5.66
CA ILE A 146 5.80 4.42 6.06
C ILE A 146 6.09 4.40 7.57
N GLN A 147 5.30 3.67 8.36
CA GLN A 147 5.57 3.46 9.77
C GLN A 147 6.58 2.32 9.98
N SER A 148 7.78 2.47 9.44
CA SER A 148 8.87 1.49 9.51
C SER A 148 10.03 2.05 10.31
N SER A 149 10.81 1.21 10.98
CA SER A 149 12.08 1.61 11.62
C SER A 149 13.25 1.76 10.62
N ASP A 150 12.95 1.88 9.34
CA ASP A 150 13.95 2.04 8.29
C ASP A 150 14.25 3.54 8.12
N ASP A 151 15.54 3.90 8.02
CA ASP A 151 15.98 5.29 7.99
C ASP A 151 15.46 6.05 6.75
N PHE A 152 15.40 5.37 5.60
CA PHE A 152 14.88 5.96 4.37
C PHE A 152 13.37 6.22 4.51
N ILE A 153 12.64 5.23 4.99
CA ILE A 153 11.19 5.35 5.22
C ILE A 153 10.88 6.43 6.26
N SER A 154 11.68 6.52 7.33
CA SER A 154 11.51 7.53 8.38
C SER A 154 11.69 8.94 7.83
N ARG A 155 12.73 9.17 7.02
CA ARG A 155 12.92 10.46 6.32
C ARG A 155 11.75 10.80 5.41
N VAL A 156 11.26 9.83 4.62
CA VAL A 156 10.08 10.03 3.76
C VAL A 156 8.85 10.41 4.59
N ALA A 157 8.67 9.78 5.76
CA ALA A 157 7.56 10.10 6.65
C ALA A 157 7.62 11.53 7.20
N ASP A 158 8.80 12.01 7.58
CA ASP A 158 9.00 13.36 8.09
C ASP A 158 8.65 14.43 7.05
N LEU A 159 8.96 14.18 5.78
CA LEU A 159 8.73 15.11 4.65
C LEU A 159 7.25 15.19 4.25
N LEU A 160 6.49 14.11 4.41
CA LEU A 160 5.11 14.03 3.94
C LEU A 160 4.12 14.83 4.80
N HIS A 161 4.49 15.22 6.02
CA HIS A 161 3.65 16.00 6.96
C HIS A 161 2.20 15.50 7.06
N TRP A 162 2.01 14.18 7.07
CA TRP A 162 0.69 13.60 7.05
C TRP A 162 -0.06 13.85 8.37
N PRO A 163 -1.40 14.01 8.33
CA PRO A 163 -2.17 14.20 9.55
C PRO A 163 -2.03 12.99 10.47
N GLU A 164 -2.30 13.13 11.76
CA GLU A 164 -2.35 11.98 12.66
C GLU A 164 -3.36 10.94 12.16
N ASN A 165 -3.14 9.68 12.55
CA ASN A 165 -4.02 8.57 12.20
C ASN A 165 -4.18 7.61 13.37
N SER A 166 -5.37 7.60 13.93
CA SER A 166 -5.74 6.72 15.04
C SER A 166 -5.81 5.23 14.67
N ASN A 167 -5.89 4.89 13.37
CA ASN A 167 -5.99 3.49 12.94
C ASN A 167 -4.69 2.71 13.11
N ILE A 168 -3.55 3.41 13.17
CA ILE A 168 -2.23 2.83 12.97
C ILE A 168 -1.88 1.72 13.96
N ASP A 169 -2.04 1.98 15.26
CA ASP A 169 -1.76 0.98 16.30
C ASP A 169 -2.69 -0.23 16.17
N SER A 170 -3.97 0.02 15.90
CA SER A 170 -4.95 -1.03 15.67
C SER A 170 -4.62 -1.86 14.42
N MET A 171 -4.18 -1.22 13.35
CA MET A 171 -3.74 -1.90 12.13
C MET A 171 -2.52 -2.79 12.38
N ALA A 172 -1.52 -2.31 13.12
CA ALA A 172 -0.34 -3.11 13.46
C ALA A 172 -0.70 -4.38 14.23
N ARG A 173 -1.57 -4.25 15.23
CA ARG A 173 -2.00 -5.36 16.07
C ARG A 173 -2.89 -6.36 15.31
N VAL A 174 -3.79 -5.86 14.46
CA VAL A 174 -4.61 -6.71 13.61
C VAL A 174 -3.77 -7.44 12.56
N SER A 175 -2.84 -6.73 11.90
CA SER A 175 -1.90 -7.31 10.93
C SER A 175 -1.14 -8.49 11.56
N HIS A 176 -0.49 -8.25 12.71
CA HIS A 176 0.23 -9.30 13.44
C HIS A 176 -0.67 -10.49 13.79
N CYS A 177 -1.90 -10.23 14.24
CA CYS A 177 -2.86 -11.31 14.51
C CYS A 177 -3.18 -12.14 13.26
N LEU A 178 -3.39 -11.49 12.12
CA LEU A 178 -3.72 -12.15 10.85
C LEU A 178 -2.55 -12.98 10.31
N TRP A 179 -1.31 -12.54 10.53
CA TRP A 179 -0.12 -13.32 10.14
C TRP A 179 -0.05 -14.66 10.88
N MET A 180 -0.50 -14.66 12.14
CA MET A 180 -0.51 -15.85 12.99
C MET A 180 -1.71 -16.78 12.75
N THR A 181 -2.74 -16.36 11.99
CA THR A 181 -3.86 -17.26 11.70
C THR A 181 -3.52 -18.26 10.59
N ALA A 182 -3.99 -19.50 10.76
CA ALA A 182 -3.89 -20.51 9.72
C ALA A 182 -4.80 -20.21 8.52
N ASN A 183 -6.00 -19.68 8.80
CA ASN A 183 -6.94 -19.24 7.77
C ASN A 183 -6.92 -17.69 7.67
N PRO A 184 -6.44 -17.14 6.55
CA PRO A 184 -6.41 -15.69 6.35
C PRO A 184 -7.80 -15.13 5.96
N GLN A 185 -8.78 -15.97 5.62
CA GLN A 185 -10.16 -15.58 5.37
C GLN A 185 -11.03 -16.02 6.56
N PRO A 186 -11.30 -15.18 7.57
CA PRO A 186 -12.00 -15.57 8.81
C PRO A 186 -13.52 -15.80 8.62
N GLY A 187 -13.89 -16.65 7.64
CA GLY A 187 -15.24 -16.97 7.23
C GLY A 187 -15.93 -15.83 6.48
N LEU A 188 -15.20 -15.00 5.73
CA LEU A 188 -15.75 -13.85 5.01
C LEU A 188 -15.74 -14.04 3.50
N ASN A 189 -16.70 -13.42 2.81
CA ASN A 189 -16.75 -13.28 1.36
C ASN A 189 -16.10 -11.95 0.90
N ASN A 190 -16.09 -11.68 -0.40
CA ASN A 190 -15.51 -10.45 -0.99
C ASN A 190 -16.17 -9.15 -0.50
N ASP A 191 -17.40 -9.22 0.02
CA ASP A 191 -18.09 -8.08 0.62
C ASP A 191 -17.76 -7.92 2.12
N GLY A 192 -16.85 -8.71 2.67
CA GLY A 192 -16.54 -8.70 4.10
C GLY A 192 -17.71 -9.18 4.97
N LEU A 193 -18.66 -9.90 4.40
CA LEU A 193 -19.80 -10.51 5.08
C LEU A 193 -19.53 -12.00 5.33
N PRO A 194 -20.23 -12.65 6.29
CA PRO A 194 -20.08 -14.09 6.51
C PRO A 194 -20.29 -14.90 5.22
N ALA A 195 -19.29 -15.71 4.86
CA ALA A 195 -19.40 -16.61 3.72
C ALA A 195 -20.45 -17.70 4.02
N PRO A 196 -21.27 -18.09 3.02
CA PRO A 196 -22.20 -19.19 3.18
C PRO A 196 -21.44 -20.47 3.55
N LYS A 197 -21.99 -21.27 4.46
CA LYS A 197 -21.41 -22.57 4.82
C LYS A 197 -21.37 -23.42 3.55
N ARG A 198 -20.20 -23.96 3.18
CA ARG A 198 -20.11 -24.98 2.14
C ARG A 198 -21.05 -26.12 2.54
N SER A 199 -22.12 -26.34 1.78
CA SER A 199 -22.88 -27.59 1.88
C SER A 199 -21.92 -28.74 1.58
N LYS A 200 -21.97 -29.80 2.40
CA LYS A 200 -21.30 -31.05 2.06
C LYS A 200 -21.80 -31.44 0.67
N ARG A 201 -20.90 -31.55 -0.31
CA ARG A 201 -21.21 -32.29 -1.53
C ARG A 201 -21.58 -33.69 -1.08
N GLU A 202 -22.85 -34.06 -1.22
CA GLU A 202 -23.28 -35.45 -1.20
C GLU A 202 -22.51 -36.16 -2.33
N GLY A 203 -21.52 -36.94 -1.93
CA GLY A 203 -20.92 -37.95 -2.78
C GLY A 203 -21.63 -39.26 -2.50
N THR A 204 -22.31 -39.78 -3.52
CA THR A 204 -22.47 -41.20 -3.91
C THR A 204 -23.45 -41.16 -5.09
N GLY A 205 -23.10 -41.47 -6.33
CA GLY A 205 -22.21 -42.54 -6.75
C GLY A 205 -22.96 -43.87 -6.68
N VAL A 206 -23.77 -44.15 -7.70
CA VAL A 206 -23.98 -45.47 -8.29
C VAL A 206 -24.01 -45.26 -9.80
#